data_AF-A0A3M1ETB5-F1
#
_entry.id   AF-A0A3M1ETB5-F1
#
_cell.length_a   1.000
_cell.length_b   1.000
_cell.length_c   1.000
_cell.angle_alpha   90.00
_cell.angle_beta   90.00
_cell.angle_gamma   90.00
#
_symmetry.space_group_name_H-M   'P 1'
#
loop_
_entity.id
_entity.type
_entity.pdbx_description
1 polymer ?
#
loop_
_entity_poly.entity_id
_entity_poly.type
_entity_poly.pdbx_seq_one_letter_code
_entity_poly.pdbx_strand_id
1 'polypeptide(L)'
;MTAHRIIGVVLVALGAVASVFPDWFGPLAGHAAAGDIFGAVERRVRGGMVLGAGLALLAVPALRPWSSSIPQAILYFLAGALAARFLGLAVDGAVPRQWLLVAIETGLMTLAALWLWRFGVPAR
;
A
#
# COMPACT_ATOMS: atom_id res chain seq x y z
N MET A 1 10.29 -13.88 17.97
CA MET A 1 9.63 -13.54 16.68
C MET A 1 10.43 -14.13 15.54
N THR A 2 9.80 -14.57 14.45
CA THR A 2 10.51 -15.04 13.25
C THR A 2 11.06 -13.85 12.44
N ALA A 3 12.15 -14.05 11.70
CA ALA A 3 12.85 -13.00 10.97
C ALA A 3 11.94 -12.21 10.00
N HIS A 4 11.06 -12.90 9.28
CA HIS A 4 10.11 -12.27 8.35
C HIS A 4 9.12 -11.32 9.06
N ARG A 5 8.73 -11.60 10.32
CA ARG A 5 7.86 -10.70 11.10
C ARG A 5 8.62 -9.47 11.57
N ILE A 6 9.88 -9.61 11.94
CA ILE A 6 10.74 -8.48 12.32
C ILE A 6 10.89 -7.55 11.11
N ILE A 7 11.20 -8.09 9.94
CA ILE A 7 11.27 -7.32 8.69
C ILE A 7 9.93 -6.65 8.40
N GLY A 8 8.81 -7.36 8.52
CA GLY A 8 7.47 -6.80 8.34
C GLY A 8 7.19 -5.60 9.26
N VAL A 9 7.50 -5.72 10.56
CA VAL A 9 7.34 -4.62 11.53
C VAL A 9 8.20 -3.41 11.16
N VAL A 10 9.46 -3.64 10.79
CA VAL A 10 10.37 -2.56 10.37
C VAL A 10 9.83 -1.85 9.13
N LEU A 11 9.36 -2.60 8.13
CA LEU A 11 8.80 -2.02 6.90
C LEU A 11 7.50 -1.26 7.16
N VAL A 12 6.63 -1.75 8.04
CA VAL A 12 5.42 -1.00 8.45
C VAL A 12 5.81 0.33 9.08
N ALA A 13 6.76 0.32 10.02
CA ALA A 13 7.22 1.53 10.69
C ALA A 13 7.85 2.52 9.69
N LEU A 14 8.80 2.06 8.87
CA LEU A 14 9.45 2.92 7.88
C LEU A 14 8.46 3.45 6.84
N GLY A 15 7.54 2.61 6.35
CA GLY A 15 6.53 3.01 5.38
C GLY A 15 5.56 4.05 5.96
N ALA A 16 5.12 3.87 7.21
CA ALA A 16 4.26 4.85 7.89
C ALA A 16 4.95 6.21 8.01
N VAL A 17 6.20 6.23 8.49
CA VAL A 17 6.97 7.47 8.63
C VAL A 17 7.22 8.09 7.25
N ALA A 18 7.53 7.29 6.23
CA ALA A 18 7.74 7.76 4.86
C ALA A 18 6.46 8.31 4.21
N SER A 19 5.28 7.81 4.56
CA SER A 19 4.00 8.39 4.09
C SER A 19 3.69 9.75 4.72
N VAL A 20 4.04 9.93 6.00
CA VAL A 20 3.77 11.17 6.74
C VAL A 20 4.82 12.24 6.45
N PHE A 21 6.09 11.85 6.45
CA PHE A 21 7.26 12.71 6.26
C PHE A 21 8.08 12.27 5.03
N PRO A 22 7.53 12.37 3.82
CA PRO A 22 8.15 11.81 2.63
C PRO A 22 9.47 12.50 2.24
N ASP A 23 9.70 13.74 2.69
CA ASP A 23 10.95 14.48 2.44
C ASP A 23 12.16 13.88 3.17
N TRP A 24 11.95 13.17 4.28
CA TRP A 24 13.03 12.49 5.01
C TRP A 24 13.56 11.26 4.24
N PHE A 25 12.80 10.80 3.25
CA PHE A 25 13.07 9.59 2.47
C PHE A 25 13.32 9.90 1.00
N GLY A 26 13.96 11.03 0.69
CA GLY A 26 14.28 11.46 -0.69
C GLY A 26 14.74 10.35 -1.66
N PRO A 27 15.62 9.40 -1.27
CA PRO A 27 16.01 8.28 -2.13
C PRO A 27 14.89 7.29 -2.48
N LEU A 28 13.94 7.06 -1.57
CA LEU A 28 12.85 6.08 -1.74
C LEU A 28 11.57 6.74 -2.28
N ALA A 29 11.30 7.95 -1.82
CA ALA A 29 10.08 8.68 -2.10
C ALA A 29 10.25 9.58 -3.33
N GLY A 30 11.48 10.03 -3.62
CA GLY A 30 11.79 10.97 -4.70
C GLY A 30 11.57 12.43 -4.31
N HIS A 31 11.88 13.33 -5.25
CA HIS A 31 11.67 14.77 -5.11
C HIS A 31 10.56 15.20 -6.08
N ALA A 32 9.64 16.04 -5.61
CA ALA A 32 8.63 16.70 -6.44
C ALA A 32 9.06 18.15 -6.68
N ALA A 33 8.80 18.65 -7.88
CA ALA A 33 9.02 20.06 -8.19
C ALA A 33 8.07 20.93 -7.36
N ALA A 34 8.49 22.17 -7.09
CA ALA A 34 7.63 23.13 -6.40
C ALA A 34 6.32 23.34 -7.19
N GLY A 35 5.19 23.24 -6.49
CA GLY A 35 3.85 23.40 -7.09
C GLY A 35 3.27 22.13 -7.74
N ASP A 36 4.02 21.02 -7.82
CA ASP A 36 3.51 19.75 -8.35
C ASP A 36 2.75 18.95 -7.26
N ILE A 37 1.44 19.23 -7.15
CA ILE A 37 0.53 18.53 -6.24
C ILE A 37 0.51 17.02 -6.52
N PHE A 38 0.50 16.63 -7.80
CA PHE A 38 0.45 15.23 -8.18
C PHE A 38 1.70 14.48 -7.68
N GLY A 39 2.88 15.04 -7.94
CA GLY A 39 4.15 14.48 -7.49
C GLY A 39 4.28 14.44 -5.96
N ALA A 40 3.73 15.43 -5.25
CA ALA A 40 3.69 15.43 -3.79
C ALA A 40 2.90 14.24 -3.23
N VAL A 41 1.69 13.99 -3.77
CA VAL A 41 0.85 12.85 -3.37
C VAL A 41 1.53 11.52 -3.70
N GLU A 42 2.06 11.35 -4.92
CA GLU A 42 2.72 10.10 -5.33
C GLU A 42 3.95 9.77 -4.47
N ARG A 43 4.61 10.80 -3.92
CA ARG A 43 5.72 10.62 -2.98
C ARG A 43 5.27 9.89 -1.71
N ARG A 44 4.13 10.29 -1.14
CA ARG A 44 3.54 9.65 0.04
C ARG A 44 3.06 8.23 -0.27
N VAL A 45 2.48 8.05 -1.47
CA VAL A 45 2.03 6.74 -1.96
C VAL A 45 3.18 5.74 -2.03
N ARG A 46 4.38 6.14 -2.44
CA ARG A 46 5.57 5.28 -2.39
C ARG A 46 5.88 4.81 -0.97
N GLY A 47 5.79 5.70 0.02
CA GLY A 47 5.85 5.31 1.44
C GLY A 47 4.73 4.33 1.83
N GLY A 48 3.52 4.57 1.31
CA GLY A 48 2.35 3.71 1.52
C GLY A 48 2.52 2.31 0.94
N MET A 49 3.17 2.19 -0.21
CA MET A 49 3.54 0.90 -0.81
C MET A 49 4.51 0.12 0.07
N VAL A 50 5.50 0.79 0.70
CA VAL A 50 6.41 0.17 1.67
C VAL A 50 5.65 -0.31 2.90
N LEU A 51 4.73 0.52 3.42
CA LEU A 51 3.85 0.14 4.52
C LEU A 51 2.99 -1.08 4.15
N GLY A 52 2.39 -1.07 2.96
CA GLY A 52 1.55 -2.16 2.46
C GLY A 52 2.33 -3.46 2.26
N ALA A 53 3.58 -3.38 1.80
CA ALA A 53 4.48 -4.54 1.72
C ALA A 53 4.81 -5.09 3.11
N GLY A 54 5.06 -4.21 4.10
CA GLY A 54 5.25 -4.60 5.49
C GLY A 54 4.02 -5.32 6.07
N LEU A 55 2.82 -4.78 5.83
CA LEU A 55 1.56 -5.41 6.23
C LEU A 55 1.36 -6.77 5.56
N ALA A 56 1.67 -6.89 4.27
CA ALA A 56 1.58 -8.16 3.54
C ALA A 56 2.48 -9.23 4.16
N LEU A 57 3.73 -8.90 4.54
CA LEU A 57 4.63 -9.85 5.22
C LEU A 57 4.14 -10.27 6.61
N LEU A 58 3.46 -9.38 7.33
CA LEU A 58 2.89 -9.70 8.63
C LEU A 58 1.64 -10.58 8.51
N ALA A 59 0.80 -10.31 7.52
CA ALA A 59 -0.49 -10.96 7.36
C ALA A 59 -0.44 -12.26 6.55
N VAL A 60 0.59 -12.45 5.71
CA VAL A 60 0.78 -13.65 4.87
C VAL A 60 1.97 -14.46 5.42
N PRO A 61 1.77 -15.29 6.45
CA PRO A 61 2.86 -16.04 7.09
C PRO A 61 3.37 -17.21 6.24
N ALA A 62 2.60 -17.65 5.25
CA ALA A 62 2.96 -18.73 4.35
C ALA A 62 2.54 -18.37 2.92
N LEU A 63 3.41 -18.65 1.96
CA LEU A 63 3.12 -18.38 0.55
C LEU A 63 2.13 -19.39 -0.03
N ARG A 64 2.00 -20.60 0.52
CA ARG A 64 1.03 -21.59 0.05
C ARG A 64 -0.16 -21.68 1.02
N PRO A 65 -1.39 -21.87 0.50
CA PRO A 65 -1.76 -21.97 -0.92
C PRO A 65 -1.77 -20.61 -1.63
N TRP A 66 -1.37 -20.58 -2.91
CA TRP A 66 -1.32 -19.35 -3.72
C TRP A 66 -2.68 -18.69 -3.94
N SER A 67 -3.76 -19.46 -3.86
CA SER A 67 -5.13 -18.98 -4.02
C SER A 67 -5.56 -17.99 -2.93
N SER A 68 -4.93 -18.02 -1.75
CA SER A 68 -5.20 -17.09 -0.66
C SER A 68 -4.07 -16.09 -0.45
N SER A 69 -2.80 -16.53 -0.50
CA SER A 69 -1.66 -15.68 -0.17
C SER A 69 -1.46 -14.53 -1.18
N ILE A 70 -1.63 -14.79 -2.48
CA ILE A 70 -1.46 -13.79 -3.54
C ILE A 70 -2.49 -12.66 -3.41
N PRO A 71 -3.81 -12.93 -3.43
CA PRO A 71 -4.78 -11.85 -3.35
C PRO A 71 -4.74 -11.13 -2.00
N GLN A 72 -4.37 -11.82 -0.91
CA GLN A 72 -4.17 -11.18 0.40
C GLN A 72 -2.96 -10.23 0.39
N ALA A 73 -1.83 -10.62 -0.21
CA ALA A 73 -0.68 -9.75 -0.37
C ALA A 73 -1.01 -8.51 -1.22
N ILE A 74 -1.75 -8.69 -2.32
CA ILE A 74 -2.22 -7.58 -3.17
C ILE A 74 -3.09 -6.62 -2.37
N LEU A 75 -4.04 -7.13 -1.56
CA LEU A 75 -4.91 -6.30 -0.75
C LEU A 75 -4.13 -5.44 0.25
N TYR A 76 -3.20 -6.02 1.01
CA TYR A 76 -2.42 -5.24 1.98
C TYR A 76 -1.49 -4.23 1.31
N PHE A 77 -0.88 -4.61 0.18
CA PHE A 77 -0.04 -3.70 -0.60
C PHE A 77 -0.83 -2.49 -1.10
N LEU A 78 -1.97 -2.73 -1.75
CA LEU A 78 -2.83 -1.67 -2.28
C LEU A 78 -3.49 -0.86 -1.16
N ALA A 79 -3.86 -1.48 -0.04
CA ALA A 79 -4.42 -0.77 1.10
C ALA A 79 -3.42 0.27 1.66
N GLY A 80 -2.13 -0.07 1.74
CA GLY A 80 -1.10 0.87 2.14
C GLY A 80 -0.93 2.03 1.16
N ALA A 81 -0.89 1.73 -0.15
CA ALA A 81 -0.81 2.74 -1.20
C ALA A 81 -2.02 3.68 -1.19
N LEU A 82 -3.23 3.12 -1.11
CA LEU A 82 -4.50 3.85 -1.11
C LEU A 82 -4.66 4.70 0.15
N ALA A 83 -4.30 4.18 1.34
CA ALA A 83 -4.33 4.95 2.58
C ALA A 83 -3.39 6.16 2.51
N ALA A 84 -2.17 5.97 2.00
CA ALA A 84 -1.23 7.06 1.80
C ALA A 84 -1.69 8.06 0.72
N ARG A 85 -2.41 7.60 -0.31
CA ARG A 85 -3.03 8.47 -1.30
C ARG A 85 -4.11 9.34 -0.68
N PHE A 86 -5.00 8.77 0.14
CA PHE A 86 -6.01 9.56 0.85
C PHE A 86 -5.38 10.57 1.80
N LEU A 87 -4.29 10.20 2.48
CA LEU A 87 -3.51 11.15 3.28
C LEU A 87 -2.94 12.28 2.41
N GLY A 88 -2.33 11.96 1.26
CA GLY A 88 -1.79 12.97 0.34
C GLY A 88 -2.88 13.87 -0.24
N LEU A 89 -4.03 13.32 -0.61
CA LEU A 89 -5.18 14.11 -1.06
C LEU A 89 -5.69 15.09 0.01
N ALA A 90 -5.65 14.68 1.28
CA ALA A 90 -6.06 15.52 2.40
C ALA A 90 -5.03 16.60 2.74
N VAL A 91 -3.73 16.31 2.59
CA VAL A 91 -2.64 17.22 2.99
C VAL A 91 -2.20 18.14 1.85
N ASP A 92 -1.97 17.59 0.66
CA ASP A 92 -1.39 18.29 -0.48
C ASP A 92 -2.45 18.75 -1.50
N GLY A 93 -3.67 18.19 -1.40
CA GLY A 93 -4.83 18.54 -2.23
C GLY A 93 -5.16 17.50 -3.31
N ALA A 94 -6.32 17.70 -3.95
CA ALA A 94 -6.87 16.76 -4.91
C ALA A 94 -6.81 17.28 -6.35
N VAL A 95 -6.37 16.40 -7.26
CA VAL A 95 -6.42 16.63 -8.71
C VAL A 95 -7.20 15.51 -9.40
N PRO A 96 -7.89 15.75 -10.53
CA PRO A 96 -8.73 14.75 -11.19
C PRO A 96 -8.01 13.42 -11.48
N ARG A 97 -6.73 13.50 -11.87
CA ARG A 97 -5.90 12.32 -12.13
C ARG A 97 -5.73 11.41 -10.91
N GLN A 98 -5.68 11.98 -9.70
CA GLN A 98 -5.56 11.18 -8.47
C GLN A 98 -6.83 10.38 -8.17
N TRP A 99 -8.00 10.94 -8.47
CA TRP A 99 -9.27 10.21 -8.33
C TRP A 99 -9.38 9.02 -9.29
N LEU A 100 -8.84 9.15 -10.50
CA LEU A 100 -8.70 8.01 -11.42
C LEU A 100 -7.83 6.92 -10.81
N LEU A 101 -6.69 7.28 -10.20
CA LEU A 101 -5.81 6.31 -9.53
C LEU A 101 -6.49 5.65 -8.32
N VAL A 102 -7.23 6.42 -7.50
CA VAL A 102 -8.06 5.88 -6.41
C VAL A 102 -9.05 4.85 -6.95
N ALA A 103 -9.75 5.16 -8.05
CA ALA A 103 -10.72 4.24 -8.66
C ALA A 103 -10.04 2.96 -9.17
N ILE A 104 -8.86 3.08 -9.80
CA ILE A 104 -8.08 1.92 -10.27
C ILE A 104 -7.66 1.03 -9.09
N GLU A 105 -7.08 1.61 -8.05
CA GLU A 105 -6.64 0.86 -6.87
C GLU A 105 -7.79 0.17 -6.16
N THR A 106 -8.90 0.89 -5.98
CA THR A 106 -10.11 0.34 -5.38
C THR A 106 -10.68 -0.80 -6.24
N GLY A 107 -10.65 -0.65 -7.56
CA GLY A 107 -11.04 -1.70 -8.49
C GLY A 107 -10.16 -2.95 -8.38
N LEU A 108 -8.84 -2.79 -8.32
CA LEU A 108 -7.90 -3.89 -8.13
C LEU A 108 -8.08 -4.57 -6.77
N MET A 109 -8.29 -3.79 -5.70
CA MET A 109 -8.62 -4.33 -4.37
C MET A 109 -9.93 -5.12 -4.40
N THR A 110 -10.95 -4.62 -5.11
CA THR A 110 -12.23 -5.32 -5.27
C THR A 110 -12.05 -6.65 -5.98
N LEU A 111 -11.24 -6.69 -7.05
CA LEU A 111 -10.93 -7.96 -7.75
C LEU A 111 -10.21 -8.96 -6.83
N ALA A 112 -9.22 -8.50 -6.04
CA ALA A 112 -8.52 -9.35 -5.09
C ALA A 112 -9.45 -9.86 -3.96
N ALA A 113 -10.37 -9.02 -3.48
CA ALA A 113 -11.38 -9.40 -2.51
C ALA A 113 -12.38 -10.44 -3.09
N LEU A 114 -12.83 -10.25 -4.33
CA LEU A 114 -13.71 -11.19 -5.03
C LEU A 114 -13.01 -12.53 -5.27
N TRP A 115 -11.70 -12.51 -5.59
CA TRP A 115 -10.89 -13.72 -5.67
C TRP A 115 -10.91 -14.47 -4.33
N LEU A 116 -10.59 -13.80 -3.22
CA LEU A 116 -10.60 -14.41 -1.89
C LEU A 116 -11.99 -14.93 -1.51
N TRP A 117 -13.05 -14.21 -1.86
CA TRP A 117 -14.41 -14.68 -1.63
C TRP A 117 -14.71 -15.96 -2.41
N ARG A 118 -14.24 -16.08 -3.66
CA ARG A 118 -14.49 -17.25 -4.52
C ARG A 118 -13.71 -18.49 -4.12
N PHE A 119 -12.48 -18.33 -3.62
CA PHE A 119 -11.54 -19.42 -3.37
C PHE A 119 -11.14 -19.61 -1.90
N GLY A 120 -11.50 -18.67 -1.02
CA GLY A 120 -11.15 -18.64 0.40
C GLY A 120 -12.20 -19.24 1.33
N VAL A 121 -13.30 -19.79 0.81
CA VAL A 121 -14.28 -20.55 1.60
C VAL A 121 -13.70 -21.94 1.89
N PRO A 122 -13.43 -22.32 3.15
CA PRO A 122 -13.16 -23.71 3.47
C PRO A 122 -14.40 -24.53 3.14
N ALA A 123 -14.23 -25.69 2.49
CA ALA A 123 -15.25 -26.73 2.54
C ALA A 123 -15.51 -27.00 4.04
N ARG A 124 -16.73 -26.72 4.50
CA ARG A 124 -17.17 -27.02 5.86
C ARG A 124 -17.09 -28.52 6.12
#